data_AF-A0A399IT46-F1
#
_entry.id   AF-A0A399IT46-F1
#
_cell.length_a   1.000
_cell.length_b   1.000
_cell.length_c   1.000
_cell.angle_alpha   90.00
_cell.angle_beta   90.00
_cell.angle_gamma   90.00
#
_symmetry.space_group_name_H-M   'P 1'
#
loop_
_entity.id
_entity.type
_entity.pdbx_description
1 polymer ?
#
loop_
_entity_poly.entity_id
_entity_poly.type
_entity_poly.pdbx_seq_one_letter_code
_entity_poly.pdbx_strand_id
1 'polypeptide(L)'
;MSNALPSVDWVFDFLEIRKYFKLITISSFVQMRKPGEDIYKYSIAQIGNKPEECLFIDDKLENVKIAEKIGMHTIHLIRPENDLYVIDDIIPVGKLYKVKVANE
;
A
#
# COMPACT_ATOMS: atom_id res chain seq x y z
N MET A 1 2.28 4.59 -0.71
CA MET A 1 1.61 5.64 0.08
C MET A 1 1.88 5.43 1.56
N SER A 2 2.53 6.38 2.24
CA SER A 2 2.92 6.22 3.66
C SER A 2 2.70 7.50 4.47
N ASN A 3 2.29 7.32 5.74
CA ASN A 3 2.33 8.39 6.73
C ASN A 3 3.75 8.51 7.25
N ALA A 4 4.51 9.50 6.77
CA ALA A 4 5.93 9.63 7.09
C ALA A 4 6.41 11.08 7.00
N LEU A 5 7.55 11.31 7.66
CA LEU A 5 8.31 12.55 7.54
C LEU A 5 9.09 12.60 6.21
N PRO A 6 9.53 13.79 5.77
CA PRO A 6 10.33 13.95 4.54
C PRO A 6 11.59 13.08 4.51
N SER A 7 12.18 12.81 5.67
CA SER A 7 13.38 11.99 5.82
C SER A 7 13.22 10.56 5.30
N VAL A 8 12.00 10.02 5.22
CA VAL A 8 11.77 8.69 4.64
C VAL A 8 12.04 8.64 3.15
N ASP A 9 11.97 9.77 2.43
CA ASP A 9 12.22 9.77 0.99
C ASP A 9 13.64 9.25 0.67
N TRP A 10 14.66 9.69 1.43
CA TRP A 10 16.04 9.23 1.24
C TRP A 10 16.22 7.71 1.50
N VAL A 11 15.35 7.11 2.32
CA VAL A 11 15.47 5.70 2.73
C VAL A 11 15.23 4.81 1.51
N PHE A 12 14.37 5.24 0.58
CA PHE A 12 14.11 4.48 -0.64
C PHE A 12 15.35 4.36 -1.54
N ASP A 13 16.19 5.40 -1.59
CA ASP A 13 17.45 5.39 -2.34
C ASP A 13 18.53 4.62 -1.59
N PHE A 14 18.68 4.87 -0.30
CA PHE A 14 19.66 4.18 0.54
C PHE A 14 19.48 2.66 0.55
N LEU A 15 18.23 2.19 0.57
CA LEU A 15 17.90 0.76 0.50
C LEU A 15 17.82 0.21 -0.94
N GLU A 16 18.07 1.05 -1.95
CA GLU A 16 17.95 0.70 -3.38
C GLU A 16 16.59 0.14 -3.82
N ILE A 17 15.51 0.50 -3.11
CA ILE A 17 14.15 0.04 -3.39
C ILE A 17 13.33 1.04 -4.21
N ARG A 18 13.79 2.29 -4.39
CA ARG A 18 13.05 3.31 -5.16
C ARG A 18 12.67 2.82 -6.56
N LYS A 19 13.53 2.02 -7.19
CA LYS A 19 13.33 1.41 -8.52
C LYS A 19 12.04 0.59 -8.64
N TYR A 20 11.47 0.09 -7.54
CA TYR A 20 10.22 -0.66 -7.54
C TYR A 20 8.97 0.23 -7.51
N PHE A 21 9.12 1.54 -7.27
CA PHE A 21 8.01 2.47 -7.12
C PHE A 21 7.98 3.48 -8.27
N LYS A 22 6.93 3.42 -9.09
CA LYS A 22 6.65 4.48 -10.09
C LYS A 22 6.20 5.79 -9.44
N LEU A 23 5.53 5.69 -8.30
CA LEU A 23 5.01 6.84 -7.54
C LEU A 23 5.16 6.58 -6.04
N ILE A 24 5.61 7.61 -5.31
CA ILE A 24 5.75 7.58 -3.85
C ILE A 24 4.93 8.75 -3.26
N THR A 25 3.80 8.43 -2.63
CA THR A 25 3.01 9.40 -1.84
C THR A 25 3.47 9.38 -0.38
N ILE A 26 4.03 10.49 0.10
CA ILE A 26 4.41 10.69 1.51
C ILE A 26 3.52 11.79 2.11
N SER A 27 2.88 11.50 3.25
CA SER A 27 1.88 12.39 3.88
C SER A 27 2.38 13.81 4.14
N SER A 28 3.65 13.97 4.52
CA SER A 28 4.23 15.29 4.82
C SER A 28 4.43 16.15 3.56
N PHE A 29 4.61 15.55 2.38
CA PHE A 29 4.70 16.30 1.13
C PHE A 29 3.35 16.74 0.60
N VAL A 30 2.33 15.88 0.74
CA VAL A 30 0.98 16.15 0.20
C VAL A 30 0.05 16.81 1.22
N GLN A 31 0.47 16.93 2.48
CA GLN A 31 -0.32 17.48 3.60
C GLN A 31 -1.66 16.75 3.84
N MET A 32 -1.72 15.49 3.44
CA MET A 32 -2.86 14.56 3.62
C MET A 32 -2.32 13.32 4.32
N ARG A 33 -3.10 12.68 5.18
CA ARG A 33 -2.65 11.49 5.92
C ARG A 33 -3.72 10.43 6.02
N LYS A 34 -3.30 9.17 6.02
CA LYS A 34 -4.17 8.05 6.40
C LYS A 34 -4.62 8.23 7.86
N PRO A 35 -5.87 7.89 8.22
CA PRO A 35 -6.90 7.27 7.38
C PRO A 35 -7.85 8.26 6.63
N GLY A 36 -7.46 9.52 6.42
CA GLY A 36 -8.28 10.48 5.65
C GLY A 36 -8.50 10.03 4.21
N GLU A 37 -9.72 10.17 3.66
CA GLU A 37 -10.04 9.70 2.30
C GLU A 37 -9.27 10.45 1.19
N ASP A 38 -8.83 11.66 1.49
CA ASP A 38 -8.12 12.57 0.59
C ASP A 38 -6.82 11.98 0.04
N ILE A 39 -5.99 11.35 0.90
CA ILE A 39 -4.70 10.78 0.47
C ILE A 39 -4.88 9.58 -0.47
N TYR A 40 -5.94 8.79 -0.28
CA TYR A 40 -6.26 7.65 -1.15
C TYR A 40 -6.72 8.15 -2.52
N LYS A 41 -7.67 9.09 -2.54
CA LYS A 41 -8.18 9.71 -3.78
C LYS A 41 -7.06 10.40 -4.56
N TYR A 42 -6.20 11.15 -3.86
CA TYR A 42 -5.01 11.76 -4.43
C TYR A 42 -4.10 10.70 -5.07
N SER A 43 -3.75 9.64 -4.33
CA SER A 43 -2.82 8.62 -4.83
C SER A 43 -3.38 7.87 -6.03
N ILE A 44 -4.67 7.52 -6.03
CA ILE A 44 -5.35 6.88 -7.17
C ILE A 44 -5.32 7.81 -8.39
N ALA A 45 -5.65 9.09 -8.20
CA ALA A 45 -5.64 10.08 -9.28
C ALA A 45 -4.23 10.28 -9.89
N GLN A 46 -3.17 10.27 -9.06
CA GLN A 46 -1.79 10.35 -9.54
C GLN A 46 -1.34 9.09 -10.30
N ILE A 47 -1.84 7.91 -9.91
CA ILE A 47 -1.56 6.64 -10.61
C ILE A 47 -2.33 6.58 -11.94
N GLY A 48 -3.53 7.17 -12.01
CA GLY A 48 -4.37 7.19 -13.21
C GLY A 48 -5.21 5.92 -13.42
N ASN A 49 -5.36 5.09 -12.40
CA ASN A 49 -6.18 3.87 -12.41
C ASN A 49 -7.53 4.07 -11.72
N LYS A 50 -8.47 3.16 -11.94
CA LYS A 50 -9.72 3.14 -11.17
C LYS A 50 -9.50 2.50 -9.79
N PRO A 51 -10.28 2.88 -8.76
CA PRO A 51 -10.18 2.26 -7.44
C PRO A 51 -10.24 0.72 -7.49
N GLU A 52 -11.15 0.15 -8.26
CA GLU A 52 -11.34 -1.29 -8.42
C GLU A 52 -10.18 -2.01 -9.10
N GLU A 53 -9.24 -1.28 -9.71
CA GLU A 53 -8.00 -1.83 -10.30
C GLU A 53 -6.82 -1.74 -9.32
N CYS A 54 -7.02 -1.17 -8.14
CA CYS A 54 -5.97 -0.92 -7.17
C CYS A 54 -6.06 -1.89 -5.98
N LEU A 55 -4.91 -2.46 -5.60
CA LEU A 55 -4.75 -3.24 -4.36
C LEU A 55 -4.04 -2.40 -3.30
N PHE A 56 -4.69 -2.19 -2.17
CA PHE A 56 -4.13 -1.51 -1.00
C PHE A 56 -3.70 -2.51 0.08
N ILE A 57 -2.46 -2.41 0.55
CA ILE A 57 -1.87 -3.30 1.54
C ILE A 57 -1.41 -2.45 2.73
N ASP A 58 -1.92 -2.75 3.93
CA ASP A 58 -1.58 -2.01 5.15
C ASP A 58 -1.77 -2.89 6.38
N ASP A 59 -1.01 -2.63 7.43
CA ASP A 59 -1.05 -3.33 8.72
C ASP A 59 -2.17 -2.82 9.62
N LYS A 60 -2.71 -1.62 9.38
CA LYS A 60 -3.77 -1.04 10.20
C LYS A 60 -5.13 -1.25 9.58
N LEU A 61 -6.00 -1.97 10.29
CA LEU A 61 -7.38 -2.24 9.88
C LEU A 61 -8.17 -0.96 9.53
N GLU A 62 -7.94 0.15 10.23
CA GLU A 62 -8.59 1.44 9.93
C GLU A 62 -8.22 1.99 8.54
N ASN A 63 -6.98 1.82 8.09
CA ASN A 63 -6.55 2.23 6.76
C ASN A 63 -7.18 1.35 5.68
N VAL A 64 -7.16 0.03 5.93
CA VAL A 64 -7.76 -1.00 5.05
C VAL A 64 -9.23 -0.70 4.83
N LYS A 65 -10.01 -0.43 5.88
CA LYS A 65 -11.45 -0.13 5.78
C LYS A 65 -11.75 1.11 4.95
N ILE A 66 -10.91 2.14 5.02
CA ILE A 66 -11.10 3.35 4.20
C ILE A 66 -10.80 3.07 2.73
N ALA A 67 -9.73 2.32 2.42
CA ALA A 67 -9.44 1.92 1.05
C ALA A 67 -10.57 1.06 0.45
N GLU A 68 -11.11 0.10 1.22
CA GLU A 68 -12.26 -0.72 0.81
C GLU A 68 -13.50 0.15 0.53
N LYS A 69 -13.80 1.11 1.41
CA LYS A 69 -14.92 2.06 1.23
C LYS A 69 -14.78 2.91 -0.04
N ILE A 70 -13.55 3.23 -0.45
CA ILE A 70 -13.25 3.99 -1.68
C ILE A 70 -13.36 3.12 -2.95
N GLY A 71 -13.53 1.81 -2.80
CA GLY A 71 -13.69 0.87 -3.90
C GLY A 71 -12.40 0.14 -4.28
N MET A 72 -11.34 0.23 -3.46
CA MET A 72 -10.11 -0.51 -3.67
C MET A 72 -10.24 -1.95 -3.20
N HIS A 73 -9.49 -2.83 -3.84
CA HIS A 73 -9.16 -4.12 -3.27
C HIS A 73 -8.19 -3.95 -2.09
N THR A 74 -8.28 -4.79 -1.06
CA THR A 74 -7.47 -4.59 0.15
C THR A 74 -6.93 -5.89 0.73
N ILE A 75 -5.72 -5.83 1.27
CA ILE A 75 -5.13 -6.86 2.14
C ILE A 75 -4.77 -6.21 3.47
N HIS A 76 -5.34 -6.75 4.56
CA HIS A 76 -4.90 -6.44 5.92
C HIS A 76 -3.72 -7.33 6.26
N LEU A 77 -2.52 -6.74 6.28
CA LEU A 77 -1.28 -7.47 6.50
C LEU A 77 -1.01 -7.63 8.00
N ILE A 78 -1.48 -8.74 8.56
CA ILE A 78 -1.20 -9.11 9.95
C ILE A 78 0.15 -9.84 9.97
N ARG A 79 1.18 -9.21 10.53
CA ARG A 79 2.51 -9.83 10.70
C ARG A 79 2.66 -10.38 12.12
N PRO A 80 2.80 -11.70 12.33
CA PRO A 80 3.60 -12.19 13.45
C PRO A 80 5.07 -11.82 13.18
N GLU A 81 5.85 -11.55 14.23
CA GLU A 81 7.17 -10.87 14.18
C GLU A 81 8.12 -11.22 13.02
N ASN A 82 8.84 -10.18 12.52
CA ASN A 82 10.06 -10.23 11.68
C ASN A 82 10.12 -11.14 10.44
N ASP A 83 9.00 -11.71 9.97
CA ASP A 83 9.00 -12.45 8.71
C ASP A 83 8.98 -11.54 7.47
N LEU A 84 9.92 -11.78 6.55
CA LEU A 84 9.88 -11.27 5.19
C LEU A 84 9.15 -12.29 4.31
N TYR A 85 7.90 -12.00 3.95
CA TYR A 85 7.20 -12.80 2.94
C TYR A 85 7.55 -12.29 1.54
N VAL A 86 8.27 -13.11 0.77
CA VAL A 86 8.38 -12.91 -0.68
C VAL A 86 7.07 -13.39 -1.27
N ILE A 87 6.26 -12.46 -1.80
CA ILE A 87 4.99 -12.80 -2.43
C ILE A 87 5.27 -13.11 -3.90
N ASP A 88 5.18 -14.39 -4.27
CA ASP A 88 5.30 -14.85 -5.66
C ASP A 88 4.08 -14.45 -6.49
N ASP A 89 2.90 -14.58 -5.88
CA ASP A 89 1.64 -14.39 -6.58
C ASP A 89 0.51 -13.98 -5.63
N ILE A 90 -0.42 -13.18 -6.13
CA ILE A 90 -1.63 -12.76 -5.43
C ILE A 90 -2.82 -13.16 -6.29
N ILE A 91 -3.50 -14.23 -5.87
CA ILE A 91 -4.61 -14.83 -6.63
C ILE A 91 -5.93 -14.38 -6.02
N PRO A 92 -6.80 -13.65 -6.75
CA PRO A 92 -8.14 -13.32 -6.29
C PRO A 92 -9.00 -14.58 -6.17
N VAL A 93 -9.65 -14.78 -5.03
CA VAL A 93 -10.60 -15.87 -4.75
C VAL A 93 -11.88 -15.28 -4.17
N GLY A 94 -12.81 -14.88 -5.05
CA GLY A 94 -14.01 -14.14 -4.65
C GLY A 94 -13.65 -12.76 -4.09
N LYS A 95 -14.04 -12.48 -2.83
CA LYS A 95 -13.65 -11.26 -2.10
C LYS A 95 -12.33 -11.40 -1.32
N LEU A 96 -11.71 -12.57 -1.35
CA LEU A 96 -10.49 -12.88 -0.62
C LEU A 96 -9.31 -12.93 -1.58
N TYR A 97 -8.10 -12.81 -1.03
CA TYR A 97 -6.85 -13.00 -1.75
C TYR A 97 -6.12 -14.22 -1.20
N LYS A 98 -5.72 -15.12 -2.08
CA LYS A 98 -4.74 -16.16 -1.75
C LYS A 98 -3.36 -15.63 -2.12
N VAL A 99 -2.51 -15.45 -1.12
CA VAL A 99 -1.12 -15.03 -1.31
C VAL A 99 -0.26 -16.29 -1.39
N LYS A 100 0.43 -16.47 -2.52
CA LYS A 100 1.48 -17.49 -2.64
C LYS A 100 2.78 -16.85 -2.15
N VAL A 101 3.30 -17.38 -1.04
CA VAL A 101 4.60 -16.99 -0.51
C VAL A 101 5.64 -17.91 -1.12
N ALA A 102 6.75 -17.34 -1.59
CA ALA A 102 7.92 -18.10 -1.97
C ALA A 102 8.49 -18.74 -0.70
N ASN A 103 8.51 -20.06 -0.65
CA ASN A 103 9.36 -20.74 0.33
C ASN A 103 10.78 -20.73 -0.25
N GLU A 104 11.76 -20.38 0.59
CA GLU A 104 13.19 -20.55 0.27
C GLU A 104 13.51 -21.97 -0.24
#